data_AF-A0A7C7UMU9-F1
#
_entry.id   AF-A0A7C7UMU9-F1
#
_cell.length_a   1.000
_cell.length_b   1.000
_cell.length_c   1.000
_cell.angle_alpha   90.00
_cell.angle_beta   90.00
_cell.angle_gamma   90.00
#
_symmetry.space_group_name_H-M   'P 1'
#
loop_
_entity.id
_entity.type
_entity.pdbx_description
1 polymer ?
#
loop_
_entity_poly.entity_id
_entity_poly.type
_entity_poly.pdbx_seq_one_letter_code
_entity_poly.pdbx_strand_id
1 'polypeptide(L)'
;RKRELAIARWLRTRGAKGVLGTDRKFSTRIKEVHSGRRKVDRRGIAAADVVLVPLEDGGRTKALKKLGKRVIAIDLNPMSRTAQAADVTVVDNIVRVLPLMNKAIRCATHRPRATLRDLLRNFDNETNLTTTLGVMLERLEKMSRDANAYRLI
;
A
#
# COMPACT_ATOMS: atom_id res chain seq x y z
N ARG A 1 -8.11 21.24 0.92
CA ARG A 1 -7.10 22.33 0.97
C ARG A 1 -6.56 22.63 2.36
N LYS A 2 -7.35 23.05 3.38
CA LYS A 2 -6.85 23.26 4.76
C LYS A 2 -6.10 22.01 5.28
N ARG A 3 -6.68 20.81 5.07
CA ARG A 3 -6.07 19.52 5.41
C ARG A 3 -4.73 19.25 4.71
N GLU A 4 -4.68 19.39 3.38
CA GLU A 4 -3.45 19.16 2.58
C GLU A 4 -2.28 20.02 3.07
N LEU A 5 -2.54 21.32 3.32
CA LEU A 5 -1.52 22.25 3.80
C LEU A 5 -1.08 21.93 5.24
N ALA A 6 -2.02 21.54 6.11
CA ALA A 6 -1.71 21.13 7.48
C ALA A 6 -0.83 19.87 7.51
N ILE A 7 -1.19 18.84 6.73
CA ILE A 7 -0.39 17.61 6.59
C ILE A 7 0.99 17.95 6.04
N ALA A 8 1.07 18.77 4.99
CA ALA A 8 2.35 19.12 4.39
C ALA A 8 3.26 19.94 5.32
N ARG A 9 2.67 20.79 6.17
CA ARG A 9 3.42 21.48 7.22
C ARG A 9 3.95 20.48 8.24
N TRP A 10 3.10 19.59 8.74
CA TRP A 10 3.48 18.56 9.72
C TRP A 10 4.58 17.62 9.21
N LEU A 11 4.52 17.22 7.93
CA LEU A 11 5.57 16.40 7.32
C LEU A 11 6.90 17.16 7.22
N ARG A 12 6.86 18.44 6.82
CA ARG A 12 8.07 19.27 6.71
C ARG A 12 8.74 19.50 8.06
N THR A 13 7.96 19.74 9.13
CA THR A 13 8.53 19.88 10.49
C THR A 13 9.16 18.58 11.00
N ARG A 14 8.83 17.44 10.40
CA ARG A 14 9.46 16.13 10.65
C ARG A 14 10.55 15.76 9.63
N GLY A 15 11.02 16.72 8.82
CA GLY A 15 12.17 16.55 7.93
C GLY A 15 11.85 16.13 6.50
N ALA A 16 10.58 16.04 6.10
CA ALA A 16 10.23 15.73 4.71
C ALA A 16 10.58 16.91 3.78
N LYS A 17 11.58 16.72 2.92
CA LYS A 17 12.09 17.76 2.01
C LYS A 17 11.20 18.01 0.78
N GLY A 18 10.55 16.97 0.26
CA GLY A 18 9.75 17.02 -0.97
C GLY A 18 8.29 16.64 -0.77
N VAL A 19 7.45 17.58 -0.31
CA VAL A 19 6.00 17.33 -0.18
C VAL A 19 5.25 17.88 -1.39
N LEU A 20 4.86 16.98 -2.29
CA LEU A 20 4.10 17.27 -3.52
C LEU A 20 2.58 17.31 -3.26
N GLY A 21 1.79 17.69 -4.26
CA GLY A 21 0.31 17.64 -4.20
C GLY A 21 -0.35 18.81 -3.47
N THR A 22 0.42 19.82 -3.06
CA THR A 22 -0.08 21.03 -2.38
C THR A 22 -0.21 22.25 -3.29
N ASP A 23 0.55 22.28 -4.39
CA ASP A 23 0.58 23.39 -5.34
C ASP A 23 -0.36 23.13 -6.53
N ARG A 24 -1.31 24.05 -6.73
CA ARG A 24 -2.30 23.98 -7.81
C ARG A 24 -1.66 24.04 -9.20
N LYS A 25 -0.52 24.74 -9.33
CA LYS A 25 0.21 24.82 -10.61
C LYS A 25 0.55 23.43 -11.11
N PHE A 26 0.84 22.48 -10.23
CA PHE A 26 1.24 21.13 -10.61
C PHE A 26 0.11 20.10 -10.57
N SER A 27 -1.12 20.50 -10.25
CA SER A 27 -2.27 19.60 -10.22
C SER A 27 -2.66 19.15 -11.63
N THR A 28 -2.79 17.84 -11.83
CA THR A 28 -3.41 17.20 -12.99
C THR A 28 -4.51 16.23 -12.54
N ARG A 29 -5.25 15.64 -13.48
CA ARG A 29 -6.37 14.72 -13.20
C ARG A 29 -6.16 13.37 -13.88
N ILE A 30 -6.37 12.31 -13.12
CA ILE A 30 -6.55 10.93 -13.61
C ILE A 30 -7.96 10.84 -14.18
N LYS A 31 -8.11 10.49 -15.46
CA LYS A 31 -9.42 10.44 -16.14
C LYS A 31 -10.28 9.27 -15.64
N GLU A 32 -9.61 8.22 -15.17
CA GLU A 32 -10.13 6.89 -14.83
C GLU A 32 -10.75 6.81 -13.43
N VAL A 33 -10.60 7.84 -12.58
CA VAL A 33 -11.27 7.94 -11.27
C VAL A 33 -12.51 8.80 -11.42
N HIS A 34 -13.57 8.67 -10.61
CA HIS A 34 -14.67 9.65 -10.51
C HIS A 34 -14.50 10.52 -9.24
N SER A 35 -15.00 11.76 -9.23
CA SER A 35 -14.93 12.75 -8.11
C SER A 35 -13.62 13.57 -7.96
N GLY A 36 -13.50 14.32 -6.85
CA GLY A 36 -12.29 15.06 -6.45
C GLY A 36 -11.04 14.19 -6.20
N ARG A 37 -11.21 12.86 -6.15
CA ARG A 37 -10.14 11.86 -6.01
C ARG A 37 -9.27 11.70 -7.27
N ARG A 38 -9.65 12.35 -8.38
CA ARG A 38 -8.87 12.40 -9.63
C ARG A 38 -7.57 13.19 -9.52
N LYS A 39 -7.44 14.09 -8.55
CA LYS A 39 -6.33 15.06 -8.50
C LYS A 39 -5.03 14.39 -8.06
N VAL A 40 -3.98 14.58 -8.87
CA VAL A 40 -2.61 14.16 -8.56
C VAL A 40 -1.61 15.27 -8.95
N ASP A 41 -0.39 15.21 -8.41
CA ASP A 41 0.69 16.12 -8.82
C ASP A 41 1.40 15.55 -10.06
N ARG A 42 1.58 16.39 -11.09
CA ARG A 42 2.23 16.00 -12.35
C ARG A 42 3.69 15.56 -12.17
N ARG A 43 4.35 16.03 -11.11
CA ARG A 43 5.75 15.69 -10.76
C ARG A 43 5.86 14.45 -9.88
N GLY A 44 4.73 13.96 -9.36
CA GLY A 44 4.67 12.82 -8.45
C GLY A 44 3.93 11.66 -9.11
N ILE A 45 2.78 11.28 -8.55
CA ILE A 45 1.99 10.12 -8.99
C ILE A 45 1.77 10.08 -10.51
N ALA A 46 1.57 11.21 -11.18
CA ALA A 46 1.36 11.19 -12.63
C ALA A 46 2.59 10.70 -13.42
N ALA A 47 3.80 11.11 -13.01
CA ALA A 47 5.06 10.74 -13.64
C ALA A 47 5.63 9.40 -13.11
N ALA A 48 5.15 8.91 -11.98
CA ALA A 48 5.66 7.69 -11.35
C ALA A 48 5.33 6.43 -12.15
N ASP A 49 6.29 5.51 -12.20
CA ASP A 49 6.19 4.12 -12.67
C ASP A 49 5.67 3.19 -11.56
N VAL A 50 6.08 3.42 -10.31
CA VAL A 50 5.65 2.69 -9.11
C VAL A 50 5.06 3.65 -8.07
N VAL A 51 3.94 3.26 -7.44
CA VAL A 51 3.26 4.07 -6.41
C VAL A 51 2.95 3.22 -5.18
N LEU A 52 3.39 3.68 -4.01
CA LEU A 52 2.99 3.13 -2.70
C LEU A 52 1.74 3.87 -2.20
N VAL A 53 0.66 3.14 -1.92
CA VAL A 53 -0.61 3.68 -1.45
C VAL A 53 -1.10 2.98 -0.17
N PRO A 54 -0.79 3.52 1.02
CA PRO A 54 -1.32 2.98 2.27
C PRO A 54 -2.77 3.45 2.49
N LEU A 55 -3.65 2.54 2.95
CA LEU A 55 -5.03 2.86 3.35
C LEU A 55 -5.84 3.61 2.27
N GLU A 56 -5.70 3.20 1.01
CA GLU A 56 -6.25 3.90 -0.15
C GLU A 56 -7.62 3.35 -0.59
N ASP A 57 -8.38 4.15 -1.35
CA ASP A 57 -9.63 3.74 -1.96
C ASP A 57 -9.43 2.81 -3.18
N GLY A 58 -10.14 1.68 -3.20
CA GLY A 58 -9.96 0.66 -4.25
C GLY A 58 -10.28 1.16 -5.67
N GLY A 59 -11.17 2.15 -5.81
CA GLY A 59 -11.42 2.79 -7.11
C GLY A 59 -10.19 3.55 -7.63
N ARG A 60 -9.43 4.18 -6.74
CA ARG A 60 -8.19 4.89 -7.09
C ARG A 60 -7.06 3.93 -7.41
N THR A 61 -6.92 2.84 -6.65
CA THR A 61 -5.94 1.78 -6.96
C THR A 61 -6.17 1.21 -8.37
N LYS A 62 -7.41 0.84 -8.70
CA LYS A 62 -7.75 0.35 -10.04
C LYS A 62 -7.45 1.37 -11.14
N ALA A 63 -7.67 2.65 -10.90
CA ALA A 63 -7.35 3.69 -11.87
C ALA A 63 -5.84 3.88 -12.07
N LEU A 64 -5.03 3.82 -11.01
CA LEU A 64 -3.57 3.86 -11.11
C LEU A 64 -3.05 2.67 -11.92
N LYS A 65 -3.60 1.47 -11.70
CA LYS A 65 -3.32 0.27 -12.49
C LYS A 65 -3.68 0.45 -13.97
N LYS A 66 -4.86 1.00 -14.28
CA LYS A 66 -5.27 1.30 -15.66
C LYS A 66 -4.34 2.30 -16.36
N LEU A 67 -3.69 3.17 -15.61
CA LEU A 67 -2.65 4.07 -16.11
C LEU A 67 -1.27 3.40 -16.27
N GLY A 68 -1.18 2.07 -16.17
CA GLY A 68 0.06 1.31 -16.33
C GLY A 68 1.04 1.43 -15.16
N LYS A 69 0.60 1.97 -14.02
CA LYS A 69 1.45 2.12 -12.83
C LYS A 69 1.46 0.82 -12.04
N ARG A 70 2.63 0.45 -11.52
CA ARG A 70 2.71 -0.59 -10.49
C ARG A 70 2.29 0.00 -9.15
N VAL A 71 1.34 -0.64 -8.47
CA VAL A 71 0.78 -0.17 -7.21
C VAL A 71 1.15 -1.14 -6.10
N ILE A 72 1.80 -0.60 -5.05
CA ILE A 72 2.07 -1.31 -3.81
C ILE A 72 1.09 -0.79 -2.76
N ALA A 73 0.30 -1.66 -2.17
CA ALA A 73 -0.66 -1.32 -1.12
C ALA A 73 -0.16 -1.77 0.25
N ILE A 74 -0.53 -0.99 1.28
CA ILE A 74 -0.48 -1.43 2.68
C ILE A 74 -1.91 -1.35 3.19
N ASP A 75 -2.49 -2.51 3.50
CA ASP A 75 -3.89 -2.66 3.91
C ASP A 75 -4.01 -3.80 4.91
N LEU A 76 -4.82 -3.63 5.95
CA LEU A 76 -5.06 -4.71 6.92
C LEU A 76 -6.02 -5.77 6.38
N ASN A 77 -6.86 -5.42 5.42
CA ASN A 77 -7.87 -6.31 4.89
C ASN A 77 -7.40 -6.94 3.56
N PRO A 78 -7.06 -8.25 3.51
CA PRO A 78 -6.63 -8.91 2.29
C PRO A 78 -7.75 -8.98 1.23
N MET A 79 -9.01 -8.87 1.63
CA MET A 79 -10.18 -8.93 0.75
C MET A 79 -10.59 -7.55 0.21
N SER A 80 -9.91 -6.47 0.61
CA SER A 80 -10.31 -5.14 0.21
C SER A 80 -10.17 -4.95 -1.32
N ARG A 81 -10.99 -4.08 -1.90
CA ARG A 81 -10.86 -3.70 -3.32
C ARG A 81 -9.49 -3.11 -3.66
N THR A 82 -8.78 -2.57 -2.67
CA THR A 82 -7.42 -2.05 -2.80
C THR A 82 -6.42 -3.19 -2.82
N ALA A 83 -6.48 -4.08 -1.82
CA ALA A 83 -5.62 -5.24 -1.70
C ALA A 83 -5.67 -6.14 -2.95
N GLN A 84 -6.89 -6.40 -3.44
CA GLN A 84 -7.14 -7.26 -4.60
C GLN A 84 -6.72 -6.61 -5.93
N ALA A 85 -6.62 -5.29 -6.02
CA ALA A 85 -6.29 -4.59 -7.25
C ALA A 85 -4.79 -4.24 -7.38
N ALA A 86 -4.06 -4.18 -6.28
CA ALA A 86 -2.65 -3.80 -6.27
C ALA A 86 -1.74 -4.89 -6.89
N ASP A 87 -0.56 -4.50 -7.36
CA ASP A 87 0.49 -5.43 -7.81
C ASP A 87 1.15 -6.15 -6.64
N VAL A 88 1.23 -5.49 -5.48
CA VAL A 88 1.78 -6.04 -4.24
C VAL A 88 0.95 -5.50 -3.09
N THR A 89 0.49 -6.38 -2.20
CA THR A 89 -0.22 -5.98 -0.98
C THR A 89 0.52 -6.47 0.25
N VAL A 90 0.95 -5.53 1.09
CA VAL A 90 1.46 -5.84 2.43
C VAL A 90 0.26 -5.87 3.38
N VAL A 91 -0.14 -7.08 3.80
CA VAL A 91 -1.28 -7.27 4.70
C VAL A 91 -0.86 -7.10 6.16
N ASP A 92 -0.66 -5.85 6.58
CA ASP A 92 -0.21 -5.53 7.93
C ASP A 92 -0.52 -4.07 8.32
N ASN A 93 -0.40 -3.74 9.60
CA ASN A 93 -0.61 -2.39 10.11
C ASN A 93 0.52 -1.46 9.66
N ILE A 94 0.18 -0.31 9.07
CA ILE A 94 1.15 0.67 8.57
C ILE A 94 2.21 1.09 9.61
N VAL A 95 1.84 1.17 10.90
CA VAL A 95 2.75 1.53 11.99
C VAL A 95 3.87 0.50 12.15
N ARG A 96 3.58 -0.78 11.89
CA ARG A 96 4.59 -1.86 11.88
C ARG A 96 5.32 -1.93 10.55
N VAL A 97 4.61 -1.75 9.44
CA VAL A 97 5.19 -1.90 8.09
C VAL A 97 6.28 -0.88 7.83
N LEU A 98 6.06 0.42 8.10
CA LEU A 98 7.03 1.45 7.76
C LEU A 98 8.44 1.23 8.38
N PRO A 99 8.58 0.93 9.69
CA PRO A 99 9.90 0.63 10.27
C PRO A 99 10.49 -0.68 9.75
N LEU A 100 9.69 -1.73 9.51
CA LEU A 100 10.16 -2.99 8.94
C LEU A 100 10.64 -2.83 7.49
N MET A 101 9.91 -2.07 6.67
CA MET A 101 10.27 -1.75 5.31
C MET A 101 11.57 -0.96 5.25
N ASN A 102 11.78 0.00 6.17
CA ASN A 102 13.05 0.71 6.29
C ASN A 102 14.23 -0.24 6.61
N LYS A 103 14.03 -1.24 7.47
CA LYS A 103 15.04 -2.28 7.74
C LYS A 103 15.30 -3.12 6.50
N ALA A 104 14.24 -3.58 5.83
CA ALA A 104 14.34 -4.39 4.61
C ALA A 104 15.06 -3.67 3.47
N ILE A 105 14.79 -2.37 3.28
CA ILE A 105 15.46 -1.54 2.26
C ILE A 105 16.97 -1.48 2.51
N ARG A 106 17.41 -1.25 3.76
CA ARG A 106 18.85 -1.23 4.10
C ARG A 106 19.54 -2.57 3.80
N CYS A 107 18.85 -3.68 4.03
CA CYS A 107 19.38 -4.99 3.66
C CYS A 107 19.40 -5.19 2.14
N ALA A 108 18.37 -4.70 1.44
CA ALA A 108 18.23 -4.85 0.00
C ALA A 108 19.24 -4.02 -0.81
N THR A 109 19.67 -2.86 -0.31
CA THR A 109 20.67 -2.01 -0.97
C THR A 109 22.03 -2.67 -1.14
N HIS A 110 22.34 -3.68 -0.32
CA HIS A 110 23.57 -4.46 -0.42
C HIS A 110 23.44 -5.74 -1.28
N ARG A 111 22.24 -6.04 -1.80
CA ARG A 111 22.01 -7.24 -2.62
C ARG A 111 22.28 -6.98 -4.10
N PRO A 112 22.75 -7.99 -4.85
CA PRO A 112 22.88 -7.89 -6.30
C PRO A 112 21.54 -7.58 -6.96
N ARG A 113 21.55 -6.74 -7.99
CA ARG A 113 20.33 -6.42 -8.76
C ARG A 113 19.67 -7.65 -9.38
N ALA A 114 20.45 -8.67 -9.73
CA ALA A 114 19.92 -9.94 -10.22
C ALA A 114 19.00 -10.58 -9.17
N THR A 115 19.48 -10.75 -7.94
CA THR A 115 18.69 -11.28 -6.82
C THR A 115 17.40 -10.51 -6.58
N LEU A 116 17.45 -9.17 -6.62
CA LEU A 116 16.24 -8.35 -6.47
C LEU A 116 15.24 -8.54 -7.62
N ARG A 117 15.73 -8.68 -8.85
CA ARG A 117 14.86 -8.98 -10.00
C ARG A 117 14.24 -10.36 -9.89
N ASP A 118 14.98 -11.34 -9.39
CA ASP A 118 14.50 -12.71 -9.23
C ASP A 118 13.38 -12.76 -8.18
N LEU A 119 13.56 -12.07 -7.05
CA LEU A 119 12.51 -11.89 -6.05
C LEU A 119 11.24 -11.26 -6.63
N LEU A 120 11.39 -10.22 -7.47
CA LEU A 120 10.25 -9.57 -8.11
C LEU A 120 9.55 -10.46 -9.15
N ARG A 121 10.30 -11.31 -9.88
CA ARG A 121 9.72 -12.23 -10.87
C ARG A 121 8.94 -13.37 -10.21
N ASN A 122 9.38 -13.79 -9.02
CA ASN A 122 8.79 -14.91 -8.30
C ASN A 122 7.69 -14.50 -7.32
N PHE A 123 7.40 -13.20 -7.20
CA PHE A 123 6.34 -12.72 -6.32
C PHE A 123 4.99 -12.74 -7.05
N ASP A 124 4.00 -13.40 -6.44
CA ASP A 124 2.62 -13.41 -6.90
C ASP A 124 1.68 -12.89 -5.80
N ASN A 125 0.93 -11.84 -6.11
CA ASN A 125 0.09 -11.17 -5.11
C ASN A 125 -1.16 -11.99 -4.79
N GLU A 126 -1.69 -12.75 -5.74
CA GLU A 126 -2.87 -13.60 -5.53
C GLU A 126 -2.56 -14.72 -4.53
N THR A 127 -1.42 -15.39 -4.71
CA THR A 127 -0.87 -16.37 -3.78
C THR A 127 -0.64 -15.74 -2.41
N ASN A 128 0.00 -14.55 -2.36
CA ASN A 128 0.22 -13.83 -1.09
C ASN A 128 -1.08 -13.54 -0.32
N LEU A 129 -2.13 -13.07 -1.00
CA LEU A 129 -3.43 -12.80 -0.37
C LEU A 129 -4.13 -14.11 0.06
N THR A 130 -4.05 -15.15 -0.76
CA THR A 130 -4.62 -16.47 -0.46
C THR A 130 -3.94 -17.12 0.75
N THR A 131 -2.61 -17.10 0.81
CA THR A 131 -1.84 -17.56 1.97
C THR A 131 -2.20 -16.77 3.21
N THR A 132 -2.37 -15.44 3.10
CA THR A 132 -2.78 -14.59 4.22
C THR A 132 -4.16 -14.98 4.75
N LEU A 133 -5.12 -15.25 3.86
CA LEU A 133 -6.44 -15.74 4.25
C LEU A 133 -6.36 -17.11 4.92
N GLY A 134 -5.49 -18.01 4.44
CA GLY A 134 -5.21 -19.30 5.08
C GLY A 134 -4.78 -19.13 6.55
N VAL A 135 -3.81 -18.24 6.81
CA VAL A 135 -3.37 -17.92 8.18
C VAL A 135 -4.52 -17.37 9.04
N MET A 136 -5.40 -16.55 8.46
CA MET A 136 -6.59 -16.03 9.17
C MET A 136 -7.58 -17.15 9.50
N LEU A 137 -7.84 -18.07 8.57
CA LEU A 137 -8.74 -19.21 8.77
C LEU A 137 -8.21 -20.14 9.87
N GLU A 138 -6.93 -20.54 9.80
CA GLU A 138 -6.29 -21.36 10.84
C GLU A 138 -6.40 -20.71 12.22
N ARG A 139 -6.23 -19.38 12.29
CA ARG A 139 -6.37 -18.64 13.55
C ARG A 139 -7.80 -18.68 14.08
N LEU A 140 -8.79 -18.49 13.20
CA LEU A 140 -10.21 -18.53 13.57
C LEU A 140 -10.64 -19.94 14.02
N GLU A 141 -10.18 -20.99 13.34
CA GLU A 141 -10.43 -22.38 13.74
C GLU A 141 -9.84 -22.70 15.11
N LYS A 142 -8.61 -22.25 15.37
CA LYS A 142 -7.99 -22.39 16.69
C LYS A 142 -8.80 -21.67 17.76
N MET A 143 -9.16 -20.41 17.51
CA MET A 143 -9.96 -19.61 18.46
C MET A 143 -11.33 -20.23 18.73
N SER A 144 -11.97 -20.84 17.72
CA SER A 144 -13.24 -21.54 17.86
C SER A 144 -13.12 -22.76 18.80
N ARG A 145 -12.06 -23.57 18.62
CA ARG A 145 -11.78 -24.71 19.52
C ARG A 145 -11.50 -24.25 20.95
N ASP A 146 -10.66 -23.24 21.12
CA ASP A 146 -10.29 -22.71 22.44
C ASP A 146 -11.50 -22.08 23.15
N ALA A 147 -12.37 -21.36 22.44
CA ALA A 147 -13.58 -20.77 23.01
C ALA A 147 -14.58 -21.81 23.52
N ASN A 148 -14.66 -22.97 22.87
CA ASN A 148 -15.47 -24.09 23.35
C ASN A 148 -14.87 -24.75 24.59
N ALA A 149 -13.53 -24.78 24.73
CA ALA A 149 -12.87 -25.26 25.93
C ALA A 149 -13.19 -24.40 27.17
N TYR A 150 -13.30 -23.08 27.01
CA TYR A 150 -13.71 -22.17 28.10
C TYR A 150 -15.20 -22.24 28.47
N ARG A 151 -16.05 -22.84 27.62
CA ARG A 151 -17.50 -23.01 27.91
C ARG A 151 -17.83 -24.34 28.61
N LEU A 152 -16.87 -25.26 28.71
CA LEU A 152 -17.02 -26.58 29.34
C LEU A 152 -16.45 -26.64 30.76
N ILE A 153 -16.04 -25.50 31.31
CA ILE A 153 -15.60 -25.28 32.70
C ILE A 153 -16.58 -24.30 33.34
#